data_AF-A0A956BI14-F1
#
_entry.id   AF-A0A956BI14-F1
#
_cell.length_a   1.000
_cell.length_b   1.000
_cell.length_c   1.000
_cell.angle_alpha   90.00
_cell.angle_beta   90.00
_cell.angle_gamma   90.00
#
_symmetry.space_group_name_H-M   'P 1'
#
loop_
_entity.id
_entity.type
_entity.pdbx_description
1 polymer ?
#
loop_
_entity_poly.entity_id
_entity_poly.type
_entity_poly.pdbx_seq_one_letter_code
_entity_poly.pdbx_strand_id
1 'polypeptide(L)'
;MGSELSTDIEEIAERYRAVRTQTDRLCAPLSVEDQVVQSMPDASPTKWHRAHTTWFFETFLLKQLSGYRPFDEVFEYLFNSYYNAVGEQFPRPHRGVISRPSVSQITAYREHVDHAMIEALAENRFDSDLIDLVVLGTHHEQQHQELIATDIKHMLSQNPLEPAYLDGREAPASVATERSWTRLEGGIERVGHDGLGFCFDNELPVHDVIVPDFEIATRPVTN
;
A
#
# COMPACT_ATOMS: atom_id res chain seq x y z
N MET A 1 -10.07 4.38 -31.85
CA MET A 1 -8.71 3.94 -32.18
C MET A 1 -8.15 3.37 -30.89
N GLY A 2 -8.37 2.07 -30.68
CA GLY A 2 -8.13 1.40 -29.40
C GLY A 2 -6.64 1.16 -29.21
N SER A 3 -6.13 1.59 -28.06
CA SER A 3 -4.75 1.34 -27.63
C SER A 3 -4.74 -0.02 -26.93
N GLU A 4 -4.35 -1.07 -27.65
CA GLU A 4 -4.00 -2.37 -27.09
C GLU A 4 -2.71 -2.23 -26.27
N LEU A 5 -2.84 -1.83 -25.01
CA LEU A 5 -2.01 -2.39 -23.95
C LEU A 5 -2.74 -3.64 -23.49
N SER A 6 -2.57 -4.73 -24.23
CA SER A 6 -2.83 -6.06 -23.69
C SER A 6 -1.78 -6.28 -22.61
N THR A 7 -2.02 -5.75 -21.41
CA THR A 7 -1.22 -6.11 -20.24
C THR A 7 -1.37 -7.61 -20.06
N ASP A 8 -0.25 -8.33 -20.12
CA ASP A 8 -0.27 -9.78 -20.00
C ASP A 8 -0.87 -10.13 -18.63
N ILE A 9 -1.99 -10.87 -18.63
CA ILE A 9 -2.66 -11.32 -17.40
C ILE A 9 -1.67 -12.08 -16.49
N GLU A 10 -0.69 -12.76 -17.09
CA GLU A 10 0.40 -13.42 -16.35
C GLU A 10 1.30 -12.40 -15.63
N GLU A 11 1.67 -11.29 -16.27
CA GLU A 11 2.45 -10.20 -15.67
C GLU A 11 1.67 -9.53 -14.52
N ILE A 12 0.36 -9.30 -14.70
CA ILE A 12 -0.50 -8.74 -13.64
C ILE A 12 -0.56 -9.70 -12.44
N ALA A 13 -0.76 -10.99 -12.70
CA ALA A 13 -0.78 -12.00 -11.66
C ALA A 13 0.57 -12.10 -10.93
N GLU A 14 1.69 -12.02 -11.64
CA GLU A 14 3.02 -12.00 -11.04
C GLU A 14 3.24 -10.76 -10.17
N ARG A 15 2.87 -9.58 -10.67
CA ARG A 15 2.92 -8.32 -9.90
C ARG A 15 2.06 -8.39 -8.65
N TYR A 16 0.82 -8.88 -8.77
CA TYR A 16 -0.07 -9.11 -7.64
C TYR A 16 0.62 -9.98 -6.58
N ARG A 17 1.11 -11.18 -6.95
CA ARG A 17 1.81 -12.08 -6.01
C ARG A 17 3.02 -11.42 -5.37
N ALA A 18 3.83 -10.70 -6.15
CA ALA A 18 5.03 -10.04 -5.66
C ALA A 18 4.71 -8.98 -4.60
N VAL A 19 3.71 -8.12 -4.86
CA VAL A 19 3.26 -7.09 -3.92
C VAL A 19 2.66 -7.74 -2.67
N ARG A 20 1.79 -8.74 -2.80
CA ARG A 20 1.19 -9.44 -1.66
C ARG A 20 2.25 -10.11 -0.77
N THR A 21 3.23 -10.77 -1.40
CA THR A 21 4.36 -11.39 -0.71
C THR A 21 5.24 -10.37 0.01
N GLN A 22 5.43 -9.19 -0.56
CA GLN A 22 6.24 -8.12 0.06
C GLN A 22 5.62 -7.66 1.38
N THR A 23 4.29 -7.54 1.46
CA THR A 23 3.58 -7.24 2.72
C THR A 23 3.84 -8.31 3.77
N ASP A 24 3.75 -9.59 3.42
CA ASP A 24 3.99 -10.67 4.38
C ASP A 24 5.46 -10.75 4.81
N ARG A 25 6.41 -10.48 3.92
CA ARG A 25 7.85 -10.34 4.27
C ARG A 25 8.11 -9.21 5.25
N LEU A 26 7.45 -8.06 5.07
CA LEU A 26 7.56 -6.91 5.97
C LEU A 26 6.97 -7.19 7.35
N CYS A 27 5.97 -8.08 7.44
CA CYS A 27 5.33 -8.45 8.70
C CYS A 27 6.00 -9.66 9.39
N ALA A 28 6.81 -10.44 8.66
CA ALA A 28 7.39 -11.68 9.16
C ALA A 28 8.23 -11.56 10.45
N PRO A 29 8.99 -10.48 10.69
CA PRO A 29 9.75 -10.33 11.94
C PRO A 29 8.90 -10.00 13.17
N LEU A 30 7.62 -9.66 12.98
CA LEU A 30 6.76 -9.16 14.06
C LEU A 30 6.11 -10.30 14.84
N SER A 31 6.03 -10.13 16.16
CA SER A 31 5.19 -10.99 17.01
C SER A 31 3.70 -10.74 16.76
N VAL A 32 2.84 -11.52 17.43
CA VAL A 32 1.39 -11.27 17.39
C VAL A 32 1.06 -9.96 18.09
N GLU A 33 1.76 -9.68 19.20
CA GLU A 33 1.64 -8.51 20.04
C GLU A 33 2.01 -7.22 19.28
N ASP A 34 3.05 -7.27 18.46
CA ASP A 34 3.47 -6.15 17.61
C ASP A 34 2.43 -5.79 16.54
N GLN A 35 1.59 -6.75 16.12
CA GLN A 35 0.63 -6.53 15.03
C GLN A 35 -0.71 -5.96 15.50
N VAL A 36 -0.94 -5.82 16.81
CA VAL A 36 -2.23 -5.36 17.38
C VAL A 36 -2.22 -3.92 17.88
N VAL A 37 -1.04 -3.34 18.12
CA VAL A 37 -0.92 -2.04 18.81
C VAL A 37 -1.16 -0.88 17.84
N GLN A 38 -1.91 0.12 18.29
CA GLN A 38 -2.00 1.44 17.68
C GLN A 38 -1.26 2.44 18.55
N SER A 39 -0.09 2.89 18.12
CA SER A 39 0.80 3.74 18.91
C SER A 39 0.41 5.22 18.94
N MET A 40 -0.40 5.67 17.98
CA MET A 40 -1.04 7.00 17.95
C MET A 40 -2.25 6.98 16.98
N PRO A 41 -3.17 7.97 17.01
CA PRO A 41 -4.36 7.99 16.15
C PRO A 41 -4.07 7.93 14.64
N ASP A 42 -2.91 8.46 14.22
CA ASP A 42 -2.50 8.44 12.82
C ASP A 42 -1.94 7.09 12.38
N ALA A 43 -1.37 6.30 13.30
CA ALA A 43 -0.90 4.95 13.02
C ALA A 43 -2.07 3.96 12.99
N SER A 44 -1.90 2.83 12.32
CA SER A 44 -2.80 1.68 12.41
C SER A 44 -2.03 0.42 12.80
N PRO A 45 -2.67 -0.55 13.50
CA PRO A 45 -2.04 -1.83 13.77
C PRO A 45 -1.62 -2.53 12.48
N THR A 46 -0.47 -3.21 12.46
CA THR A 46 0.00 -3.93 11.28
C THR A 46 -1.02 -4.95 10.77
N LYS A 47 -1.74 -5.65 11.68
CA LYS A 47 -2.82 -6.57 11.26
C LYS A 47 -3.97 -5.85 10.55
N TRP A 48 -4.24 -4.59 10.90
CA TRP A 48 -5.25 -3.78 10.24
C TRP A 48 -4.81 -3.44 8.83
N HIS A 49 -3.54 -3.04 8.60
CA HIS A 49 -3.02 -2.82 7.26
C HIS A 49 -3.08 -4.09 6.39
N ARG A 50 -2.64 -5.23 6.93
CA ARG A 50 -2.70 -6.53 6.25
C ARG A 50 -4.11 -6.91 5.82
N ALA A 51 -5.11 -6.62 6.65
CA ALA A 51 -6.51 -6.89 6.36
C ALA A 51 -7.14 -5.84 5.44
N HIS A 52 -6.78 -4.57 5.59
CA HIS A 52 -7.31 -3.47 4.80
C HIS A 52 -6.90 -3.58 3.33
N THR A 53 -5.65 -3.93 3.03
CA THR A 53 -5.24 -4.13 1.64
C THR A 53 -5.96 -5.33 1.02
N THR A 54 -6.23 -6.38 1.79
CA THR A 54 -7.05 -7.52 1.36
C THR A 54 -8.51 -7.15 1.13
N TRP A 55 -9.07 -6.34 2.01
CA TRP A 55 -10.42 -5.78 1.89
C TRP A 55 -10.61 -4.99 0.60
N PHE A 56 -9.58 -4.25 0.15
CA PHE A 56 -9.63 -3.56 -1.14
C PHE A 56 -9.92 -4.54 -2.28
N PHE A 57 -9.15 -5.63 -2.37
CA PHE A 57 -9.33 -6.62 -3.43
C PHE A 57 -10.66 -7.37 -3.31
N GLU A 58 -11.06 -7.74 -2.10
CA GLU A 58 -12.35 -8.40 -1.90
C GLU A 58 -13.52 -7.51 -2.31
N THR A 59 -13.49 -6.24 -1.91
CA THR A 59 -14.60 -5.30 -2.06
C THR A 59 -14.76 -4.80 -3.48
N PHE A 60 -13.67 -4.32 -4.08
CA PHE A 60 -13.73 -3.65 -5.38
C PHE A 60 -13.58 -4.61 -6.55
N LEU A 61 -13.05 -5.83 -6.35
CA LEU A 61 -12.83 -6.80 -7.41
C LEU A 61 -13.67 -8.06 -7.23
N LEU A 62 -13.42 -8.86 -6.18
CA LEU A 62 -14.04 -10.18 -6.07
C LEU A 62 -15.56 -10.13 -5.88
N LYS A 63 -16.09 -9.17 -5.12
CA LYS A 63 -17.54 -8.97 -4.96
C LYS A 63 -18.27 -8.57 -6.25
N GLN A 64 -17.54 -8.15 -7.30
CA GLN A 64 -18.13 -7.89 -8.62
C GLN A 64 -18.37 -9.19 -9.41
N LEU A 65 -17.74 -10.29 -9.00
CA LEU A 65 -17.87 -11.58 -9.68
C LEU A 65 -19.10 -12.34 -9.18
N SER A 66 -19.92 -12.81 -10.14
CA SER A 66 -21.06 -13.66 -9.82
C SER A 66 -20.63 -14.93 -9.08
N GLY A 67 -21.30 -15.21 -7.96
CA GLY A 67 -21.08 -16.40 -7.15
C GLY A 67 -19.94 -16.29 -6.12
N TYR A 68 -19.23 -15.16 -6.06
CA TYR A 68 -18.25 -14.92 -5.01
C TYR A 68 -18.92 -14.81 -3.63
N ARG A 69 -18.27 -15.35 -2.60
CA ARG A 69 -18.72 -15.26 -1.21
C ARG A 69 -17.63 -14.57 -0.39
N PRO A 70 -17.94 -13.45 0.30
CA PRO A 70 -16.99 -12.81 1.19
C PRO A 70 -16.50 -13.77 2.27
N PHE A 71 -15.27 -13.56 2.73
CA PHE A 71 -14.68 -14.34 3.81
C PHE A 71 -15.46 -14.18 5.12
N ASP A 72 -15.81 -12.94 5.48
CA ASP A 72 -16.65 -12.59 6.63
C ASP A 72 -17.31 -11.24 6.35
N GLU A 73 -18.64 -11.17 6.45
CA GLU A 73 -19.40 -9.94 6.15
C GLU A 73 -19.03 -8.76 7.06
N VAL A 74 -18.56 -9.01 8.29
CA VAL A 74 -18.21 -7.95 9.25
C VAL A 74 -16.90 -7.25 8.84
N PHE A 75 -16.06 -7.88 8.01
CA PHE A 75 -14.75 -7.35 7.64
C PHE A 75 -14.87 -6.09 6.79
N GLU A 76 -15.98 -5.94 6.05
CA GLU A 76 -16.27 -4.73 5.27
C GLU A 76 -16.38 -3.49 6.15
N TYR A 77 -17.02 -3.61 7.32
CA TYR A 77 -17.11 -2.53 8.30
C TYR A 77 -15.77 -2.27 9.01
N LEU A 78 -15.06 -3.34 9.40
CA LEU A 78 -13.83 -3.23 10.20
C LEU A 78 -12.64 -2.68 9.41
N PHE A 79 -12.57 -3.02 8.12
CA PHE A 79 -11.42 -2.75 7.28
C PHE A 79 -11.69 -1.72 6.18
N ASN A 80 -12.89 -1.14 6.10
CA ASN A 80 -13.07 0.10 5.34
C ASN A 80 -12.25 1.24 5.97
N SER A 81 -11.41 1.90 5.17
CA SER A 81 -10.59 3.01 5.64
C SER A 81 -11.37 4.31 5.78
N TYR A 82 -12.07 4.72 4.71
CA TYR A 82 -12.79 5.99 4.59
C TYR A 82 -13.75 6.05 3.38
N TYR A 83 -14.04 4.92 2.72
CA TYR A 83 -14.93 4.88 1.57
C TYR A 83 -16.39 4.93 2.03
N ASN A 84 -16.89 6.14 2.29
CA ASN A 84 -18.26 6.37 2.77
C ASN A 84 -19.33 5.89 1.77
N ALA A 85 -18.99 5.81 0.48
CA ALA A 85 -19.87 5.25 -0.55
C ALA A 85 -20.04 3.73 -0.42
N VAL A 86 -19.09 3.04 0.23
CA VAL A 86 -19.19 1.59 0.53
C VAL A 86 -20.05 1.37 1.77
N GLY A 87 -19.80 2.13 2.85
CA GLY A 87 -20.59 2.05 4.07
C GLY A 87 -19.94 2.71 5.27
N GLU A 88 -20.52 2.45 6.45
CA GLU A 88 -19.95 2.86 7.73
C GLU A 88 -18.59 2.16 7.96
N GLN A 89 -17.68 2.83 8.65
CA GLN A 89 -16.36 2.33 8.99
C GLN A 89 -16.14 2.34 10.50
N PHE A 90 -15.35 1.38 10.99
CA PHE A 90 -14.91 1.42 12.38
C PHE A 90 -14.00 2.65 12.62
N PRO A 91 -14.19 3.40 13.74
CA PRO A 91 -13.44 4.63 13.99
C PRO A 91 -11.92 4.44 13.98
N ARG A 92 -11.23 5.20 13.11
CA ARG A 92 -9.76 5.14 12.95
C ARG A 92 -8.98 5.23 14.28
N PRO A 93 -9.29 6.16 15.21
CA PRO A 93 -8.54 6.27 16.47
C PRO A 93 -8.66 5.05 17.40
N HIS A 94 -9.59 4.14 17.11
CA HIS A 94 -9.90 2.99 17.95
C HIS A 94 -9.43 1.66 17.31
N ARG A 95 -8.75 1.66 16.17
CA ARG A 95 -8.31 0.41 15.50
C ARG A 95 -7.48 -0.50 16.41
N GLY A 96 -6.69 0.07 17.33
CA GLY A 96 -5.88 -0.66 18.31
C GLY A 96 -6.65 -1.39 19.41
N VAL A 97 -7.94 -1.09 19.63
CA VAL A 97 -8.75 -1.82 20.63
C VAL A 97 -9.38 -3.09 20.05
N ILE A 98 -9.24 -3.32 18.74
CA ILE A 98 -9.82 -4.46 18.03
C ILE A 98 -8.94 -5.69 18.23
N SER A 99 -9.21 -6.49 19.27
CA SER A 99 -8.47 -7.74 19.53
C SER A 99 -8.82 -8.88 18.57
N ARG A 100 -10.00 -8.85 17.95
CA ARG A 100 -10.46 -9.81 16.93
C ARG A 100 -10.88 -9.08 15.66
N PRO A 101 -10.50 -9.55 14.47
CA PRO A 101 -9.90 -10.86 14.17
C PRO A 101 -8.44 -10.99 14.63
N SER A 102 -8.02 -12.23 14.91
CA SER A 102 -6.63 -12.56 15.25
C SER A 102 -5.71 -12.41 14.04
N VAL A 103 -4.39 -12.30 14.28
CA VAL A 103 -3.38 -12.29 13.21
C VAL A 103 -3.50 -13.52 12.30
N SER A 104 -3.79 -14.70 12.87
CA SER A 104 -4.01 -15.93 12.10
C SER A 104 -5.29 -15.88 11.24
N GLN A 105 -6.38 -15.29 11.74
CA GLN A 105 -7.59 -15.08 10.95
C GLN A 105 -7.35 -14.08 9.81
N ILE A 106 -6.54 -13.04 10.04
CA ILE A 106 -6.14 -12.10 8.98
C ILE A 106 -5.25 -12.79 7.93
N THR A 107 -4.34 -13.69 8.34
CA THR A 107 -3.58 -14.49 7.39
C THR A 107 -4.50 -15.39 6.55
N ALA A 108 -5.46 -16.09 7.18
CA ALA A 108 -6.43 -16.90 6.44
C ALA A 108 -7.30 -16.07 5.48
N TYR A 109 -7.65 -14.84 5.87
CA TYR A 109 -8.36 -13.91 5.01
C TYR A 109 -7.53 -13.50 3.79
N ARG A 110 -6.25 -13.16 3.99
CA ARG A 110 -5.31 -12.88 2.90
C ARG A 110 -5.23 -14.04 1.93
N GLU A 111 -5.01 -15.26 2.44
CA GLU A 111 -4.91 -16.47 1.62
C GLU A 111 -6.18 -16.76 0.83
N HIS A 112 -7.36 -16.57 1.43
CA HIS A 112 -8.65 -16.74 0.77
C HIS A 112 -8.79 -15.80 -0.44
N VAL A 113 -8.54 -14.50 -0.23
CA VAL A 113 -8.64 -13.49 -1.29
C VAL A 113 -7.55 -13.69 -2.34
N ASP A 114 -6.33 -14.04 -1.92
CA ASP A 114 -5.22 -14.30 -2.84
C ASP A 114 -5.52 -15.49 -3.76
N HIS A 115 -6.09 -16.58 -3.22
CA HIS A 115 -6.53 -17.71 -4.04
C HIS A 115 -7.58 -17.29 -5.07
N ALA A 116 -8.64 -16.58 -4.63
CA ALA A 116 -9.73 -16.16 -5.49
C ALA A 116 -9.27 -15.15 -6.56
N MET A 117 -8.35 -14.24 -6.23
CA MET A 117 -7.76 -13.29 -7.18
C MET A 117 -6.95 -13.99 -8.26
N ILE A 118 -6.11 -14.96 -7.88
CA ILE A 118 -5.29 -15.71 -8.84
C ILE A 118 -6.15 -16.59 -9.75
N GLU A 119 -7.18 -17.24 -9.19
CA GLU A 119 -8.15 -18.01 -9.96
C GLU A 119 -8.90 -17.10 -10.95
N ALA A 120 -9.42 -15.96 -10.50
CA ALA A 120 -10.13 -15.02 -11.35
C ALA A 120 -9.27 -14.44 -12.49
N LEU A 121 -7.99 -14.14 -12.22
CA LEU A 121 -7.03 -13.71 -13.24
C LEU A 121 -6.77 -14.85 -14.24
N ALA A 122 -6.45 -16.06 -13.77
CA ALA A 122 -6.16 -17.19 -14.64
C ALA A 122 -7.35 -17.61 -15.54
N GLU A 123 -8.57 -17.44 -15.03
CA GLU A 123 -9.81 -17.70 -15.77
C GLU A 123 -10.27 -16.51 -16.63
N ASN A 124 -9.50 -15.41 -16.65
CA ASN A 124 -9.81 -14.17 -17.37
C ASN A 124 -11.24 -13.64 -17.05
N ARG A 125 -11.57 -13.60 -15.76
CA ARG A 125 -12.90 -13.20 -15.26
C ARG A 125 -13.07 -11.71 -15.01
N PHE A 126 -11.98 -10.94 -15.13
CA PHE A 126 -12.00 -9.49 -15.00
C PHE A 126 -12.05 -8.84 -16.38
N ASP A 127 -12.93 -7.86 -16.55
CA ASP A 127 -12.92 -6.97 -17.71
C ASP A 127 -11.81 -5.91 -17.57
N SER A 128 -11.68 -5.03 -18.57
CA SER A 128 -10.63 -4.00 -18.58
C SER A 128 -10.66 -3.09 -17.35
N ASP A 129 -11.85 -2.69 -16.91
CA ASP A 129 -12.03 -1.75 -15.82
C ASP A 129 -11.63 -2.39 -14.48
N LEU A 130 -11.99 -3.67 -14.29
CA LEU A 130 -11.55 -4.46 -13.15
C LEU A 130 -10.04 -4.73 -13.20
N ILE A 131 -9.45 -4.95 -14.38
CA ILE A 131 -8.00 -5.10 -14.52
C ILE A 131 -7.26 -3.83 -14.08
N ASP A 132 -7.73 -2.64 -14.47
CA ASP A 132 -7.17 -1.37 -13.99
C ASP A 132 -7.30 -1.24 -12.46
N LEU A 133 -8.40 -1.72 -11.87
CA LEU A 133 -8.55 -1.78 -10.41
C LEU A 133 -7.61 -2.78 -9.73
N VAL A 134 -7.23 -3.89 -10.38
CA VAL A 134 -6.17 -4.76 -9.87
C VAL A 134 -4.86 -3.98 -9.76
N VAL A 135 -4.50 -3.26 -10.83
CA VAL A 135 -3.28 -2.44 -10.85
C VAL A 135 -3.32 -1.38 -9.76
N LEU A 136 -4.42 -0.62 -9.65
CA LEU A 136 -4.62 0.35 -8.56
C LEU A 136 -4.50 -0.29 -7.18
N GLY A 137 -5.11 -1.47 -6.98
CA GLY A 137 -5.03 -2.21 -5.73
C GLY A 137 -3.60 -2.60 -5.35
N THR A 138 -2.75 -2.96 -6.33
CA THR A 138 -1.34 -3.23 -6.06
C THR A 138 -0.57 -1.98 -5.63
N HIS A 139 -0.84 -0.82 -6.24
CA HIS A 139 -0.23 0.45 -5.85
C HIS A 139 -0.73 0.92 -4.48
N HIS A 140 -2.02 0.72 -4.17
CA HIS A 140 -2.61 0.95 -2.85
C HIS A 140 -1.94 0.08 -1.78
N GLU A 141 -1.70 -1.21 -2.03
CA GLU A 141 -0.97 -2.05 -1.08
C GLU A 141 0.49 -1.61 -0.90
N GLN A 142 1.15 -1.11 -1.94
CA GLN A 142 2.50 -0.53 -1.82
C GLN A 142 2.51 0.73 -0.93
N GLN A 143 1.50 1.60 -1.01
CA GLN A 143 1.34 2.71 -0.06
C GLN A 143 1.23 2.18 1.37
N HIS A 144 0.45 1.10 1.56
CA HIS A 144 0.31 0.46 2.86
C HIS A 144 1.58 -0.26 3.34
N GLN A 145 2.45 -0.73 2.45
CA GLN A 145 3.76 -1.27 2.82
C GLN A 145 4.67 -0.18 3.41
N GLU A 146 4.65 1.03 2.85
CA GLU A 146 5.36 2.16 3.45
C GLU A 146 4.78 2.52 4.82
N LEU A 147 3.45 2.60 4.94
CA LEU A 147 2.78 2.88 6.23
C LEU A 147 3.07 1.82 7.29
N ILE A 148 3.09 0.54 6.92
CA ILE A 148 3.48 -0.54 7.85
C ILE A 148 4.88 -0.27 8.40
N ALA A 149 5.84 0.11 7.55
CA ALA A 149 7.21 0.39 7.99
C ALA A 149 7.28 1.59 8.95
N THR A 150 6.55 2.68 8.68
CA THR A 150 6.52 3.85 9.57
C THR A 150 5.81 3.56 10.89
N ASP A 151 4.71 2.82 10.84
CA ASP A 151 3.86 2.56 12.01
C ASP A 151 4.51 1.55 12.95
N ILE A 152 5.17 0.51 12.43
CA ILE A 152 6.03 -0.40 13.20
C ILE A 152 7.15 0.40 13.87
N LYS A 153 7.85 1.26 13.12
CA LYS A 153 8.96 2.05 13.67
C LYS A 153 8.50 2.93 14.82
N HIS A 154 7.37 3.63 14.66
CA HIS A 154 6.81 4.45 15.73
C HIS A 154 6.42 3.58 16.93
N MET A 155 5.71 2.47 16.72
CA MET A 155 5.31 1.55 17.79
C MET A 155 6.50 0.99 18.57
N LEU A 156 7.53 0.45 17.91
CA LEU A 156 8.72 -0.10 18.57
C LEU A 156 9.48 0.99 19.34
N SER A 157 9.52 2.22 18.83
CA SER A 157 10.16 3.36 19.52
C SER A 157 9.48 3.77 20.83
N GLN A 158 8.20 3.40 21.03
CA GLN A 158 7.50 3.62 22.31
C GLN A 158 7.84 2.57 23.37
N ASN A 159 8.47 1.46 23.00
CA ASN A 159 8.73 0.36 23.91
C ASN A 159 10.06 0.59 24.67
N PRO A 160 10.06 0.68 26.02
CA PRO A 160 11.26 0.96 26.80
C PRO A 160 12.30 -0.17 26.80
N LEU A 161 11.96 -1.33 26.23
CA LEU A 161 12.91 -2.43 26.00
C LEU A 161 13.72 -2.26 24.71
N GLU A 162 13.47 -1.19 23.93
CA GLU A 162 14.18 -0.85 22.70
C GLU A 162 14.28 -2.01 21.68
N PRO A 163 13.16 -2.69 21.34
CA PRO A 163 13.18 -3.80 20.41
C PRO A 163 13.61 -3.36 19.01
N ALA A 164 14.50 -4.13 18.39
CA ALA A 164 14.86 -3.96 16.98
C ALA A 164 13.85 -4.68 16.08
N TYR A 165 13.48 -4.05 14.95
CA TYR A 165 12.66 -4.72 13.93
C TYR A 165 13.43 -5.86 13.23
N LEU A 166 14.74 -5.70 13.03
CA LEU A 166 15.63 -6.73 12.51
C LEU A 166 16.87 -6.82 13.41
N ASP A 167 17.02 -7.95 14.10
CA ASP A 167 18.19 -8.21 14.94
C ASP A 167 19.47 -8.32 14.11
N GLY A 168 20.57 -7.80 14.65
CA GLY A 168 21.93 -8.00 14.11
C GLY A 168 22.22 -7.30 12.78
N ARG A 169 21.33 -6.43 12.29
CA ARG A 169 21.58 -5.65 11.07
C ARG A 169 22.20 -4.30 11.42
N GLU A 170 23.49 -4.14 11.14
CA GLU A 170 24.13 -2.83 11.19
C GLU A 170 23.61 -1.96 10.05
N ALA A 171 23.29 -0.70 10.36
CA ALA A 171 23.00 0.29 9.34
C ALA A 171 24.28 0.51 8.50
N PRO A 172 24.20 0.51 7.16
CA PRO A 172 25.37 0.76 6.34
C PRO A 172 25.93 2.14 6.71
N ALA A 173 27.21 2.19 7.07
CA ALA A 173 27.91 3.45 7.28
C ALA A 173 27.93 4.23 5.96
N SER A 174 27.33 5.42 5.97
CA SER A 174 27.35 6.33 4.82
C SER A 174 28.11 7.59 5.21
N VAL A 175 29.18 7.90 4.49
CA VAL A 175 29.84 9.21 4.60
C VAL A 175 29.06 10.17 3.71
N ALA A 176 28.55 11.26 4.29
CA ALA A 176 27.86 12.28 3.51
C ALA A 176 28.81 12.88 2.47
N THR A 177 28.40 12.86 1.20
CA THR A 177 29.10 13.58 0.15
C THR A 177 29.06 15.09 0.41
N GLU A 178 30.02 15.83 -0.15
CA GLU A 178 30.00 17.29 -0.10
C GLU A 178 28.69 17.82 -0.68
N ARG A 179 28.05 18.76 0.03
CA ARG A 179 26.82 19.37 -0.46
C ARG A 179 27.18 20.42 -1.49
N SER A 180 26.64 20.25 -2.69
CA SER A 180 26.67 21.25 -3.77
C SER A 180 25.25 21.62 -4.19
N TRP A 181 25.14 22.60 -5.08
CA TRP A 181 23.88 23.12 -5.58
C TRP A 181 23.79 22.88 -7.09
N THR A 182 22.68 22.30 -7.53
CA THR A 182 22.36 22.18 -8.96
C THR A 182 21.50 23.38 -9.33
N ARG A 183 22.04 24.26 -10.18
CA ARG A 183 21.28 25.37 -10.74
C ARG A 183 20.34 24.86 -11.83
N LEU A 184 19.08 25.27 -11.74
CA LEU A 184 18.05 25.01 -12.73
C LEU A 184 17.62 26.37 -13.29
N GLU A 185 17.77 26.54 -14.60
CA GLU A 185 17.27 27.73 -15.29
C GLU A 185 15.74 27.73 -15.23
N GLY A 186 15.17 28.90 -14.97
CA GLY A 186 13.73 29.08 -14.96
C GLY A 186 13.15 29.05 -16.37
N GLY A 187 11.83 28.90 -16.44
CA GLY A 187 11.13 28.77 -17.70
C GLY A 187 9.67 28.39 -17.52
N ILE A 188 9.05 28.03 -18.64
CA ILE A 188 7.76 27.35 -18.64
C ILE A 188 8.07 25.85 -18.65
N GLU A 189 7.73 25.18 -17.55
CA GLU A 189 7.96 23.76 -17.36
C GLU A 189 6.64 23.00 -17.40
N ARG A 190 6.69 21.76 -17.90
CA ARG A 190 5.52 20.90 -18.01
C ARG A 190 5.53 19.87 -16.87
N VAL A 191 4.48 19.86 -16.05
CA VAL A 191 4.39 19.04 -14.84
C VAL A 191 3.12 18.17 -14.85
N GLY A 192 3.26 16.93 -14.39
CA GLY A 192 2.21 15.91 -14.35
C GLY A 192 2.62 14.65 -15.12
N HIS A 193 1.79 13.61 -15.07
CA HIS A 193 2.05 12.34 -15.76
C HIS A 193 1.48 12.33 -17.19
N ASP A 194 2.34 12.14 -18.20
CA ASP A 194 1.96 11.98 -19.63
C ASP A 194 2.34 10.61 -20.22
N GLY A 195 2.77 9.67 -19.38
CA GLY A 195 3.16 8.33 -19.78
C GLY A 195 1.98 7.36 -19.98
N LEU A 196 2.29 6.18 -20.53
CA LEU A 196 1.31 5.10 -20.73
C LEU A 196 1.13 4.19 -19.49
N GLY A 197 1.97 4.34 -18.47
CA GLY A 197 1.92 3.55 -17.24
C GLY A 197 0.92 4.09 -16.22
N PHE A 198 0.76 3.37 -15.12
CA PHE A 198 -0.08 3.79 -13.98
C PHE A 198 0.43 5.10 -13.36
N CYS A 199 -0.51 5.97 -13.01
CA CYS A 199 -0.34 7.09 -12.09
C CYS A 199 -1.59 7.21 -11.21
N PHE A 200 -1.46 7.85 -10.05
CA PHE A 200 -2.64 8.30 -9.33
C PHE A 200 -3.31 9.46 -10.06
N ASP A 201 -4.62 9.64 -9.81
CA ASP A 201 -5.42 10.72 -10.41
C ASP A 201 -4.89 12.12 -10.09
N ASN A 202 -4.32 12.31 -8.89
CA ASN A 202 -3.72 13.56 -8.45
C ASN A 202 -2.44 13.98 -9.20
N GLU A 203 -1.88 13.08 -10.02
CA GLU A 203 -0.73 13.35 -10.89
C GLU A 203 -1.17 13.93 -12.25
N LEU A 204 -2.49 14.05 -12.46
CA LEU A 204 -3.13 14.52 -13.69
C LEU A 204 -3.96 15.80 -13.45
N PRO A 205 -4.25 16.57 -14.52
CA PRO A 205 -3.67 16.49 -15.84
C PRO A 205 -2.28 17.15 -15.90
N VAL A 206 -1.54 16.84 -16.97
CA VAL A 206 -0.32 17.57 -17.29
C VAL A 206 -0.64 19.02 -17.65
N HIS A 207 0.12 19.96 -17.09
CA HIS A 207 -0.06 21.40 -17.31
C HIS A 207 1.27 22.16 -17.23
N ASP A 208 1.26 23.38 -17.78
CA ASP A 208 2.42 24.27 -17.78
C ASP A 208 2.46 25.11 -16.50
N VAL A 209 3.65 25.26 -15.93
CA VAL A 209 3.94 26.11 -14.77
C VAL A 209 5.12 27.02 -15.06
N ILE A 210 5.07 28.26 -14.54
CA ILE A 210 6.20 29.19 -14.63
C ILE A 210 7.08 29.00 -13.40
N VAL A 211 8.31 28.56 -13.62
CA VAL A 211 9.29 28.32 -12.55
C VAL A 211 10.41 29.36 -12.69
N PRO A 212 10.71 30.16 -11.66
CA PRO A 212 11.86 31.07 -11.68
C PRO A 212 13.17 30.29 -11.55
N ASP A 213 14.29 30.91 -11.92
CA ASP A 213 15.63 30.37 -11.63
C ASP A 213 15.75 29.99 -10.15
N PHE A 214 16.22 28.77 -9.89
CA PHE A 214 16.46 28.30 -8.53
C PHE A 214 17.62 27.31 -8.48
N GLU A 215 18.01 26.95 -7.27
CA GLU A 215 19.01 25.91 -7.03
C GLU A 215 18.46 24.89 -6.05
N ILE A 216 18.75 23.61 -6.29
CA ILE A 216 18.40 22.51 -5.39
C ILE A 216 19.68 21.82 -4.90
N ALA A 217 19.72 21.51 -3.60
CA ALA A 217 20.86 20.82 -3.01
C ALA A 217 21.00 19.40 -3.59
N THR A 218 22.22 18.98 -3.89
CA THR A 218 22.52 17.64 -4.46
C THR A 218 22.32 16.48 -3.49
N ARG A 219 22.04 16.77 -2.21
CA ARG A 219 21.66 15.78 -1.22
C ARG A 219 20.73 16.36 -0.13
N PRO A 220 19.91 15.51 0.53
CA PRO A 220 19.15 15.88 1.72
C PRO A 220 20.01 16.45 2.86
N VAL A 221 19.35 17.08 3.84
CA VAL A 221 19.99 17.53 5.09
C VAL A 221 20.44 16.31 5.91
N THR A 222 21.58 16.41 6.59
CA THR A 222 22.10 15.37 7.50
C THR A 222 21.69 15.67 8.94
N ASN A 223 21.63 14.64 9.79
CA ASN A 223 21.45 14.78 11.24
C ASN A 223 22.53 15.64 11.91
#